data_AF-S7V9S1-F1
#
_entry.id   AF-S7V9S1-F1
#
_cell.length_a   1.000
_cell.length_b   1.000
_cell.length_c   1.000
_cell.angle_alpha   90.00
_cell.angle_beta   90.00
_cell.angle_gamma   90.00
#
_symmetry.space_group_name_H-M   'P 1'
#
loop_
_entity.id
_entity.type
_entity.pdbx_description
1 polymer ?
#
loop_
_entity_poly.entity_id
_entity_poly.type
_entity_poly.pdbx_seq_one_letter_code
_entity_poly.pdbx_strand_id
1 'polypeptide(L)'
;MLLFKKNRNNLNIIADGDFLPSFKEFFGVIITFTLTVFAWIFFRAENISHAISYIGEIFSPSLLSIPQLPKKSLIIVALVAFFMIIEWIGRENAFAIEKLKFANTRVIRWCFYSFIIYLIGMFMQTSQTDFIYFQF
;
A
#
# COMPACT_ATOMS: atom_id res chain seq x y z
N MET A 1 13.03 11.91 30.21
CA MET A 1 13.04 11.26 28.86
C MET A 1 13.68 12.08 27.74
N LEU A 2 14.44 13.16 28.03
CA LEU A 2 15.13 13.99 27.00
C LEU A 2 16.65 13.77 26.91
N LEU A 3 17.25 13.06 27.88
CA LEU A 3 18.71 12.98 28.04
C LEU A 3 19.42 12.16 26.95
N PHE A 4 18.73 11.20 26.32
CA PHE A 4 19.35 10.30 25.35
C PHE A 4 18.94 10.51 23.89
N LYS A 5 18.08 11.50 23.56
CA LYS A 5 17.65 11.90 22.20
C LYS A 5 17.26 10.78 21.20
N LYS A 6 17.14 9.53 21.65
CA LYS A 6 16.98 8.30 20.84
C LYS A 6 15.53 8.06 20.39
N ASN A 7 14.59 8.85 20.88
CA ASN A 7 13.14 8.70 20.64
C ASN A 7 12.68 9.16 19.25
N ARG A 8 13.54 9.78 18.43
CA ARG A 8 13.17 10.31 17.11
C ARG A 8 13.87 9.61 15.93
N ASN A 9 14.52 8.48 16.18
CA ASN A 9 15.33 7.81 15.16
C ASN A 9 14.53 7.19 14.00
N ASN A 10 13.20 7.07 14.11
CA ASN A 10 12.32 6.50 13.09
C ASN A 10 11.24 7.48 12.61
N LEU A 11 11.46 8.80 12.74
CA LEU A 11 10.50 9.82 12.28
C LEU A 11 10.74 10.29 10.86
N ASN A 12 11.88 9.91 10.27
CA ASN A 12 12.18 10.28 8.89
C ASN A 12 11.37 9.43 7.93
N ILE A 13 11.12 9.99 6.76
CA ILE A 13 10.48 9.29 5.65
C ILE A 13 11.39 8.14 5.20
N ILE A 14 10.81 7.01 4.84
CA ILE A 14 11.58 5.88 4.30
C ILE A 14 12.20 6.30 2.96
N ALA A 15 13.48 5.96 2.77
CA ALA A 15 14.24 6.31 1.57
C ALA A 15 14.40 7.83 1.39
N ASP A 16 14.51 8.61 2.46
CA ASP A 16 14.64 10.08 2.39
C ASP A 16 15.80 10.53 1.47
N GLY A 17 15.48 11.26 0.40
CA GLY A 17 16.44 11.76 -0.58
C GLY A 17 16.87 10.74 -1.65
N ASP A 18 16.50 9.47 -1.53
CA ASP A 18 16.83 8.38 -2.45
C ASP A 18 15.59 7.86 -3.17
N PHE A 19 15.72 7.06 -4.24
CA PHE A 19 14.55 6.46 -4.88
C PHE A 19 14.08 5.16 -4.19
N LEU A 20 15.01 4.44 -3.57
CA LEU A 20 14.80 3.15 -2.93
C LEU A 20 15.26 3.21 -1.48
N PRO A 21 14.61 2.47 -0.57
CA PRO A 21 15.04 2.39 0.82
C PRO A 21 16.42 1.77 0.90
N SER A 22 17.20 2.22 1.87
CA SER A 22 18.41 1.51 2.27
C SER A 22 18.05 0.09 2.74
N PHE A 23 19.00 -0.84 2.63
CA PHE A 23 18.80 -2.21 3.12
C PHE A 23 18.29 -2.24 4.58
N LYS A 24 18.80 -1.34 5.42
CA LYS A 24 18.39 -1.25 6.83
C LYS A 24 16.91 -0.85 6.97
N GLU A 25 16.46 0.15 6.24
CA GLU A 25 15.06 0.59 6.28
C GLU A 25 14.13 -0.48 5.72
N PHE A 26 14.51 -1.09 4.60
CA PHE A 26 13.75 -2.16 3.96
C PHE A 26 13.51 -3.33 4.92
N PHE A 27 14.58 -3.86 5.54
CA PHE A 27 14.44 -4.94 6.53
C PHE A 27 13.73 -4.48 7.79
N GLY A 28 13.93 -3.24 8.24
CA GLY A 28 13.22 -2.68 9.39
C GLY A 28 11.69 -2.66 9.18
N VAL A 29 11.24 -2.22 8.00
CA VAL A 29 9.83 -2.23 7.60
C VAL A 29 9.30 -3.66 7.53
N ILE A 30 10.00 -4.55 6.82
CA ILE A 30 9.57 -5.95 6.67
C ILE A 30 9.44 -6.65 8.02
N ILE A 31 10.43 -6.51 8.90
CA ILE A 31 10.41 -7.14 10.23
C ILE A 31 9.24 -6.59 11.04
N THR A 32 9.08 -5.27 11.11
CA THR A 32 8.00 -4.65 11.89
C THR A 32 6.64 -5.08 11.37
N PHE A 33 6.42 -4.98 10.05
CA PHE A 33 5.17 -5.38 9.41
C PHE A 33 4.86 -6.87 9.65
N THR A 34 5.85 -7.74 9.43
CA THR A 34 5.69 -9.20 9.63
C THR A 34 5.35 -9.51 11.08
N LEU A 35 6.09 -8.95 12.05
CA LEU A 35 5.80 -9.15 13.46
C LEU A 35 4.40 -8.66 13.83
N THR A 36 3.99 -7.49 13.33
CA THR A 36 2.65 -6.94 13.60
C THR A 36 1.55 -7.82 13.04
N VAL A 37 1.63 -8.24 11.76
CA VAL A 37 0.57 -9.07 11.16
C VAL A 37 0.53 -10.48 11.76
N PHE A 38 1.69 -11.09 12.07
CA PHE A 38 1.74 -12.39 12.74
C PHE A 38 1.18 -12.31 14.17
N ALA A 39 1.50 -11.25 14.91
CA ALA A 39 0.90 -11.02 16.23
C ALA A 39 -0.63 -10.90 16.12
N TRP A 40 -1.14 -10.20 15.10
CA TRP A 40 -2.58 -10.05 14.89
C TRP A 40 -3.29 -11.39 14.69
N ILE A 41 -2.67 -12.38 14.03
CA ILE A 41 -3.26 -13.72 13.84
C ILE A 41 -3.68 -14.33 15.18
N PHE A 42 -2.83 -14.23 16.21
CA PHE A 42 -3.14 -14.77 17.55
C PHE A 42 -4.27 -14.03 18.25
N PHE A 43 -4.43 -12.73 17.99
CA PHE A 43 -5.54 -11.94 18.56
C PHE A 43 -6.88 -12.17 17.85
N ARG A 44 -6.86 -12.60 16.58
CA ARG A 44 -8.07 -12.81 15.77
C ARG A 44 -8.53 -14.28 15.75
N ALA A 45 -7.63 -15.23 15.96
CA ALA A 45 -7.95 -16.65 15.94
C ALA A 45 -8.79 -17.08 17.16
N GLU A 46 -9.68 -18.05 16.96
CA GLU A 46 -10.54 -18.59 18.04
C GLU A 46 -9.75 -19.30 19.13
N ASN A 47 -8.61 -19.90 18.78
CA ASN A 47 -7.70 -20.59 19.70
C ASN A 47 -6.29 -20.75 19.09
N ILE A 48 -5.35 -21.25 19.90
CA ILE A 48 -3.94 -21.43 19.50
C ILE A 48 -3.79 -22.43 18.35
N SER A 49 -4.56 -23.52 18.34
CA SER A 49 -4.50 -24.51 17.27
C SER A 49 -4.93 -23.91 15.93
N HIS A 50 -6.00 -23.11 15.93
CA HIS A 50 -6.46 -22.36 14.76
C HIS A 50 -5.40 -21.36 14.26
N ALA A 51 -4.76 -20.61 15.17
CA ALA A 51 -3.68 -19.68 14.81
C ALA A 51 -2.49 -20.38 14.12
N ILE A 52 -2.04 -21.51 14.66
CA ILE A 52 -0.91 -22.29 14.08
C ILE A 52 -1.30 -22.87 12.72
N SER A 53 -2.52 -23.40 12.58
CA SER A 53 -3.03 -23.89 11.29
C SER A 53 -3.03 -22.79 10.23
N TYR A 54 -3.52 -21.60 10.59
CA TYR A 54 -3.54 -20.44 9.70
C TYR A 54 -2.13 -20.03 9.26
N ILE A 55 -1.15 -20.01 10.18
CA ILE A 55 0.25 -19.74 9.83
C ILE A 55 0.80 -20.81 8.88
N GLY A 56 0.47 -22.08 9.08
CA GLY A 56 0.86 -23.17 8.17
C GLY A 56 0.33 -22.96 6.75
N GLU A 57 -0.91 -22.52 6.60
CA GLU A 57 -1.53 -22.22 5.30
C GLU A 57 -0.84 -21.05 4.57
N ILE A 58 -0.28 -20.07 5.29
CA ILE A 58 0.49 -18.96 4.69
C ILE A 58 1.74 -19.44 3.94
N PHE A 59 2.24 -20.65 4.23
CA PHE A 59 3.38 -21.24 3.52
C PHE A 59 2.95 -22.36 2.55
N SER A 60 1.65 -22.51 2.32
CA SER A 60 1.12 -23.49 1.38
C SER A 60 1.47 -23.12 -0.07
N PRO A 61 1.85 -24.09 -0.92
CA PRO A 61 2.07 -23.86 -2.35
C PRO A 61 0.80 -23.41 -3.09
N SER A 62 -0.39 -23.54 -2.49
CA SER A 62 -1.63 -22.98 -3.05
C SER A 62 -1.57 -21.47 -3.25
N LEU A 63 -0.75 -20.74 -2.48
CA LEU A 63 -0.55 -19.29 -2.66
C LEU A 63 0.18 -18.93 -3.95
N LEU A 64 0.93 -19.87 -4.53
CA LEU A 64 1.58 -19.68 -5.83
C LEU A 64 0.64 -20.02 -6.99
N SER A 65 -0.54 -20.58 -6.71
CA SER A 65 -1.55 -20.82 -7.74
C SER A 65 -2.24 -19.50 -8.11
N ILE A 66 -2.44 -19.27 -9.41
CA ILE A 66 -3.14 -18.07 -9.87
C ILE A 66 -4.63 -18.24 -9.55
N PRO A 67 -5.22 -17.40 -8.68
CA PRO A 67 -6.64 -17.48 -8.39
C PRO A 67 -7.45 -17.12 -9.64
N GLN A 68 -8.60 -17.77 -9.81
CA GLN A 68 -9.54 -17.43 -10.87
C GLN A 68 -10.19 -16.08 -10.56
N LEU A 69 -9.53 -14.99 -10.97
CA LEU A 69 -10.01 -13.64 -10.75
C LEU A 69 -10.96 -13.22 -11.89
N PRO A 70 -12.05 -12.49 -11.57
CA PRO A 70 -12.84 -11.80 -12.58
C PRO A 70 -11.94 -10.92 -13.47
N LYS A 71 -12.22 -10.84 -14.78
CA LYS A 71 -11.42 -10.04 -15.73
C LYS A 71 -11.19 -8.59 -15.28
N LYS A 72 -12.18 -8.01 -14.57
CA LYS A 72 -12.10 -6.64 -14.02
C LYS A 72 -11.05 -6.48 -12.90
N SER A 73 -10.72 -7.55 -12.18
CA SER A 73 -9.78 -7.51 -11.05
C SER A 73 -8.36 -7.20 -11.50
N LEU A 74 -7.95 -7.67 -12.68
CA LEU A 74 -6.64 -7.34 -13.25
C LEU A 74 -6.49 -5.84 -13.51
N ILE A 75 -7.56 -5.19 -13.99
CA ILE A 75 -7.57 -3.74 -14.22
C ILE A 75 -7.44 -3.00 -12.89
N ILE A 76 -8.15 -3.45 -11.84
CA ILE A 76 -8.04 -2.86 -10.50
C ILE A 76 -6.64 -3.02 -9.94
N VAL A 77 -6.03 -4.20 -10.04
CA VAL A 77 -4.63 -4.42 -9.60
C VAL A 77 -3.67 -3.49 -10.35
N ALA A 78 -3.85 -3.33 -11.66
CA ALA A 78 -3.04 -2.40 -12.45
C ALA A 78 -3.24 -0.93 -12.02
N LEU A 79 -4.48 -0.52 -11.71
CA LEU A 79 -4.78 0.83 -11.20
C LEU A 79 -4.14 1.06 -9.83
N VAL A 80 -4.25 0.10 -8.91
CA VAL A 80 -3.61 0.18 -7.59
C VAL A 80 -2.09 0.30 -7.75
N ALA A 81 -1.47 -0.53 -8.58
CA ALA A 81 -0.04 -0.44 -8.87
C ALA A 81 0.35 0.93 -9.43
N PHE A 82 -0.42 1.46 -10.38
CA PHE A 82 -0.23 2.80 -10.94
C PHE A 82 -0.27 3.90 -9.88
N PHE A 83 -1.29 3.91 -9.02
CA PHE A 83 -1.39 4.91 -7.95
C PHE A 83 -0.29 4.74 -6.89
N MET A 84 0.06 3.50 -6.53
CA MET A 84 1.17 3.24 -5.60
C MET A 84 2.51 3.74 -6.13
N ILE A 85 2.77 3.64 -7.43
CA ILE A 85 3.98 4.19 -8.05
C ILE A 85 4.00 5.71 -7.96
N ILE A 86 2.88 6.38 -8.24
CA ILE A 86 2.78 7.84 -8.13
C ILE A 86 2.99 8.29 -6.68
N GLU A 87 2.34 7.61 -5.74
CA GLU A 87 2.49 7.86 -4.30
C GLU A 87 3.95 7.71 -3.87
N TRP A 88 4.62 6.64 -4.33
CA TRP A 88 6.02 6.38 -4.01
C TRP A 88 6.96 7.46 -4.54
N ILE A 89 6.73 7.94 -5.77
CA ILE A 89 7.52 9.03 -6.38
C ILE A 89 7.31 10.35 -5.63
N GLY A 90 6.09 10.60 -5.17
CA GLY A 90 5.71 11.86 -4.53
C GLY A 90 5.86 11.90 -3.01
N ARG A 91 6.25 10.81 -2.36
CA ARG A 91 6.21 10.60 -0.89
C ARG A 91 6.92 11.64 -0.02
N GLU A 92 7.86 12.39 -0.57
CA GLU A 92 8.59 13.46 0.16
C GLU A 92 7.81 14.79 0.18
N ASN A 93 6.77 14.92 -0.64
CA ASN A 93 5.94 16.11 -0.74
C ASN A 93 4.66 15.96 0.08
N ALA A 94 3.92 17.05 0.27
CA ALA A 94 2.65 17.00 1.01
C ALA A 94 1.59 16.19 0.24
N PHE A 95 1.69 16.16 -1.10
CA PHE A 95 0.82 15.37 -1.97
C PHE A 95 1.62 14.67 -3.06
N ALA A 96 1.19 13.46 -3.44
CA ALA A 96 1.89 12.64 -4.42
C ALA A 96 2.09 13.30 -5.79
N ILE A 97 1.13 14.15 -6.20
CA ILE A 97 1.13 14.83 -7.50
C ILE A 97 1.65 16.28 -7.46
N GLU A 98 2.19 16.73 -6.32
CA GLU A 98 2.61 18.12 -6.10
C GLU A 98 3.77 18.52 -7.01
N LYS A 99 4.82 17.68 -7.10
CA LYS A 99 6.06 17.96 -7.84
C LYS A 99 6.40 16.86 -8.85
N LEU A 100 5.47 16.59 -9.75
CA LEU A 100 5.69 15.65 -10.85
C LEU A 100 6.73 16.20 -11.84
N LYS A 101 7.98 15.75 -11.73
CA LYS A 101 9.10 16.20 -12.58
C LYS A 101 8.82 16.03 -14.08
N PHE A 102 8.06 15.02 -14.49
CA PHE A 102 7.67 14.79 -15.88
C PHE A 102 6.60 15.76 -16.39
N ALA A 103 5.84 16.41 -15.50
CA ALA A 103 4.77 17.35 -15.81
C ALA A 103 5.23 18.82 -15.67
N ASN A 104 6.47 19.10 -16.10
CA ASN A 104 7.06 20.43 -15.96
C ASN A 104 6.39 21.50 -16.86
N THR A 105 5.78 21.08 -17.97
CA THR A 105 5.02 22.00 -18.83
C THR A 105 3.56 22.06 -18.39
N ARG A 106 2.96 23.25 -18.51
CA ARG A 106 1.55 23.48 -18.16
C ARG A 106 0.62 22.50 -18.87
N VAL A 107 0.86 22.22 -20.15
CA VAL A 107 0.02 21.32 -20.95
C VAL A 107 0.07 19.88 -20.43
N ILE A 108 1.27 19.32 -20.21
CA ILE A 108 1.41 17.94 -19.71
C ILE A 108 0.75 17.78 -18.35
N ARG A 109 0.90 18.79 -17.47
CA ARG A 109 0.26 18.78 -16.15
C ARG A 109 -1.26 18.73 -16.23
N TRP A 110 -1.87 19.57 -17.06
CA TRP A 110 -3.33 19.55 -17.26
C TRP A 110 -3.80 18.24 -17.89
N CYS A 111 -3.10 17.71 -18.88
CA CYS A 111 -3.42 16.40 -19.46
C CYS A 111 -3.39 15.30 -18.39
N PHE A 112 -2.38 15.30 -17.52
CA PHE A 112 -2.26 14.32 -16.45
C PHE A 112 -3.38 14.44 -15.41
N TYR A 113 -3.73 15.66 -14.98
CA TYR A 113 -4.84 15.86 -14.05
C TYR A 113 -6.18 15.47 -14.65
N SER A 114 -6.44 15.82 -15.91
CA SER A 114 -7.64 15.39 -16.64
C SER A 114 -7.69 13.87 -16.79
N PHE A 115 -6.54 13.21 -17.00
CA PHE A 115 -6.44 11.76 -17.05
C PHE A 115 -6.80 11.11 -15.70
N ILE A 116 -6.31 11.64 -14.57
CA ILE A 116 -6.69 11.14 -13.25
C ILE A 116 -8.20 11.30 -13.02
N ILE A 117 -8.76 12.48 -13.34
CA ILE A 117 -10.21 12.73 -13.21
C ILE A 117 -11.00 11.74 -14.07
N TYR A 118 -10.56 11.49 -15.29
CA TYR A 118 -11.16 10.50 -16.17
C TYR A 118 -11.10 9.09 -15.57
N LEU A 119 -9.97 8.65 -15.02
CA LEU A 119 -9.85 7.36 -14.35
C LEU A 119 -10.82 7.25 -13.17
N ILE A 120 -10.89 8.29 -12.33
CA ILE A 120 -11.83 8.33 -11.21
C ILE A 120 -13.26 8.18 -11.74
N GLY A 121 -13.67 8.98 -12.73
CA GLY A 121 -15.03 8.92 -13.28
C GLY A 121 -15.36 7.58 -13.97
N MET A 122 -14.40 6.98 -14.69
CA MET A 122 -14.59 5.72 -15.41
C MET A 122 -14.75 4.52 -14.46
N PHE A 123 -14.03 4.53 -13.33
CA PHE A 123 -14.03 3.43 -12.36
C PHE A 123 -14.85 3.70 -11.10
N MET A 124 -15.49 4.88 -11.00
CA MET A 124 -16.41 5.19 -9.91
C MET A 124 -17.63 4.28 -9.94
N GLN A 125 -18.05 3.79 -8.78
CA GLN A 125 -19.30 3.06 -8.65
C GLN A 125 -20.47 4.05 -8.64
N THR A 126 -21.43 3.86 -9.54
CA THR A 126 -22.61 4.74 -9.69
C THR A 126 -23.85 4.22 -8.97
N SER A 127 -23.83 2.97 -8.53
CA SER A 127 -24.86 2.37 -7.68
C SER A 127 -24.61 2.70 -6.21
N GLN A 128 -25.65 2.70 -5.37
CA GLN A 128 -25.48 2.74 -3.92
C GLN A 128 -24.67 1.51 -3.49
N THR A 129 -23.43 1.75 -3.05
CA THR A 129 -22.59 0.74 -2.45
C THR A 129 -22.71 0.91 -0.95
N ASP A 130 -23.25 -0.09 -0.26
CA ASP A 130 -23.30 -0.07 1.19
C ASP A 130 -21.87 -0.02 1.75
N PHE A 131 -21.65 0.82 2.76
CA PHE A 131 -20.37 0.82 3.47
C PHE A 131 -20.07 -0.58 3.97
N ILE A 132 -18.81 -1.00 3.90
CA ILE A 132 -18.38 -2.39 4.14
C ILE A 132 -18.86 -2.95 5.50
N TYR A 133 -19.11 -2.10 6.49
CA TYR A 133 -19.68 -2.48 7.79
C TYR A 133 -21.11 -3.03 7.74
N PHE A 134 -21.89 -2.69 6.72
CA PHE A 134 -23.25 -3.20 6.52
C PHE A 134 -23.29 -4.49 5.69
N GLN A 135 -22.13 -4.99 5.24
CA GLN A 135 -22.03 -6.23 4.46
C GLN A 135 -21.70 -7.47 5.30
N PHE A 136 -21.56 -7.34 6.62
CA PHE A 136 -21.25 -8.42 7.55
C PHE A 136 -22.35 -8.61 8.60
#